data_AF-A0A7Z9Y5M4-F1
#
_entry.id   AF-A0A7Z9Y5M4-F1
#
_cell.length_a   1.000
_cell.length_b   1.000
_cell.length_c   1.000
_cell.angle_alpha   90.00
_cell.angle_beta   90.00
_cell.angle_gamma   90.00
#
_symmetry.space_group_name_H-M   'P 1'
#
loop_
_entity.id
_entity.type
_entity.pdbx_description
1 polymer ?
#
loop_
_entity_poly.entity_id
_entity_poly.type
_entity_poly.pdbx_seq_one_letter_code
_entity_poly.pdbx_strand_id
1 'polypeptide(L)'
;TNTIPVLISPQLPNYPITQLPILIDARIAKRNIDTRIDQAPLVIGLGPGFTAGMDCHAVIETMRGHTLGRVIWDGPALPDTGTPGIVAGKGAERVLRAPAAGIVNWQLEIGDYVQEGDLIGAVNGEPVTAPFAGVLRGQIAPGSAVPAGYKIGDLDARGSREACFTISDKALSIGGGVLEAILTYLNKNS
;
A
#
# COMPACT_ATOMS: atom_id res chain seq x y z
N THR A 1 22.92 3.57 13.60
CA THR A 1 21.64 2.92 13.93
C THR A 1 20.46 3.46 13.11
N ASN A 2 20.66 3.96 11.88
CA ASN A 2 19.60 4.56 11.04
C ASN A 2 19.04 3.61 9.98
N THR A 3 19.07 2.31 10.23
CA THR A 3 18.60 1.29 9.27
C THR A 3 17.33 0.67 9.81
N ILE A 4 16.21 0.89 9.13
CA ILE A 4 14.96 0.18 9.37
C ILE A 4 15.05 -1.15 8.60
N PRO A 5 15.10 -2.31 9.25
CA PRO A 5 15.12 -3.59 8.55
C PRO A 5 13.77 -3.81 7.87
N VAL A 6 13.74 -3.82 6.54
CA VAL A 6 12.56 -4.17 5.73
C VAL A 6 12.83 -5.49 5.05
N LEU A 7 12.02 -6.50 5.38
CA LEU A 7 12.05 -7.79 4.71
C LEU A 7 11.07 -7.79 3.55
N ILE A 8 11.57 -7.93 2.32
CA ILE A 8 10.74 -8.12 1.14
C ILE A 8 10.61 -9.63 0.92
N SER A 9 9.47 -10.21 1.32
CA SER A 9 9.22 -11.64 1.15
C SER A 9 7.74 -11.90 0.84
N PRO A 10 7.40 -12.60 -0.26
CA PRO A 10 6.01 -12.96 -0.58
C PRO A 10 5.39 -13.87 0.50
N GLN A 11 6.19 -14.73 1.10
CA GLN A 11 5.84 -15.56 2.26
C GLN A 11 6.66 -15.17 3.49
N LEU A 12 6.14 -15.33 4.69
CA LEU A 12 6.93 -15.13 5.90
C LEU A 12 7.94 -16.28 6.06
N PRO A 13 9.25 -16.03 6.01
CA PRO A 13 10.24 -17.07 6.27
C PRO A 13 10.17 -17.53 7.73
N ASN A 14 10.57 -18.77 7.98
CA ASN A 14 10.67 -19.32 9.33
C ASN A 14 11.82 -18.63 10.08
N TYR A 15 11.49 -17.67 10.94
CA TYR A 15 12.41 -17.06 11.89
C TYR A 15 12.15 -17.56 13.32
N PRO A 16 13.20 -17.67 14.16
CA PRO A 16 12.99 -17.85 15.59
C PRO A 16 12.26 -16.64 16.17
N ILE A 17 11.15 -16.87 16.88
CA ILE A 17 10.36 -15.82 17.56
C ILE A 17 11.26 -14.93 18.45
N THR A 18 12.32 -15.50 19.03
CA THR A 18 13.30 -14.79 19.87
C THR A 18 14.09 -13.69 19.14
N GLN A 19 14.07 -13.67 17.81
CA GLN A 19 14.76 -12.67 16.99
C GLN A 19 13.82 -11.58 16.43
N LEU A 20 12.50 -11.77 16.57
CA LEU A 20 11.48 -10.86 16.04
C LEU A 20 10.49 -10.49 17.16
N PRO A 21 10.79 -9.47 17.99
CA PRO A 21 9.90 -9.08 19.08
C PRO A 21 8.57 -8.50 18.57
N ILE A 22 8.57 -7.97 17.35
CA ILE A 22 7.41 -7.34 16.71
C ILE A 22 7.40 -7.73 15.24
N LEU A 23 6.28 -8.27 14.77
CA LEU A 23 5.99 -8.54 13.37
C LEU A 23 4.86 -7.63 12.90
N ILE A 24 5.05 -6.95 11.77
CA ILE A 24 4.02 -6.13 11.14
C ILE A 24 3.81 -6.65 9.72
N ASP A 25 2.62 -7.20 9.45
CA ASP A 25 2.25 -7.58 8.09
C ASP A 25 1.67 -6.37 7.35
N ALA A 26 2.55 -5.70 6.62
CA ALA A 26 2.23 -4.56 5.79
C ALA A 26 2.01 -4.91 4.30
N ARG A 27 1.83 -6.20 3.96
CA ARG A 27 1.61 -6.62 2.56
C ARG A 27 0.24 -6.22 2.02
N ILE A 28 -0.75 -6.06 2.91
CA ILE A 28 -2.14 -5.68 2.59
C ILE A 28 -2.68 -6.55 1.44
N ALA A 29 -2.52 -7.87 1.57
CA ALA A 29 -2.98 -8.83 0.57
C ALA A 29 -4.51 -8.96 0.50
N LYS A 30 -5.25 -8.26 1.38
CA LYS A 30 -6.71 -8.29 1.52
C LYS A 30 -7.28 -9.64 1.97
N ARG A 31 -6.38 -10.54 2.39
CA ARG A 31 -6.63 -11.86 2.97
C ARG A 31 -5.39 -12.25 3.78
N ASN A 32 -5.58 -13.06 4.82
CA ASN A 32 -4.44 -13.68 5.50
C ASN A 32 -3.80 -14.73 4.57
N ILE A 33 -2.49 -14.59 4.32
CA ILE A 33 -1.71 -15.53 3.49
C ILE A 33 -1.07 -16.59 4.39
N ASP A 34 -0.34 -16.14 5.41
CA ASP A 34 0.50 -16.99 6.27
C ASP A 34 0.84 -16.31 7.62
N THR A 35 0.16 -15.24 7.98
CA THR A 35 0.37 -14.52 9.23
C THR A 35 -0.38 -15.21 10.35
N ARG A 36 0.30 -15.40 11.48
CA ARG A 36 -0.26 -16.03 12.68
C ARG A 36 0.13 -15.25 13.91
N ILE A 37 -0.76 -15.26 14.89
CA ILE A 37 -0.58 -14.54 16.16
C ILE A 37 0.64 -15.02 16.93
N ASP A 38 1.10 -16.26 16.71
CA ASP A 38 2.24 -16.89 17.39
C ASP A 38 3.62 -16.61 16.76
N GLN A 39 3.69 -15.83 15.68
CA GLN A 39 4.96 -15.59 14.96
C GLN A 39 5.88 -14.57 15.63
N ALA A 40 5.36 -13.76 16.55
CA ALA A 40 6.12 -12.80 17.34
C ALA A 40 5.36 -12.50 18.65
N PRO A 41 6.02 -12.00 19.70
CA PRO A 41 5.35 -11.50 20.90
C PRO A 41 4.27 -10.45 20.61
N LEU A 42 4.51 -9.59 19.61
CA LEU A 42 3.50 -8.69 19.04
C LEU A 42 3.40 -8.91 17.53
N VAL A 43 2.19 -9.17 17.05
CA VAL A 43 1.90 -9.35 15.63
C VAL A 43 0.81 -8.35 15.26
N ILE A 44 1.07 -7.49 14.28
CA ILE A 44 0.16 -6.45 13.81
C ILE A 44 -0.19 -6.72 12.34
N GLY A 45 -1.48 -6.83 12.02
CA GLY A 45 -1.96 -6.88 10.65
C GLY A 45 -2.41 -5.51 10.15
N LEU A 46 -2.11 -5.16 8.89
CA LEU A 46 -2.61 -3.92 8.29
C LEU A 46 -3.79 -4.19 7.36
N GLY A 47 -4.97 -3.70 7.74
CA GLY A 47 -6.13 -3.61 6.87
C GLY A 47 -6.90 -4.91 6.65
N PRO A 48 -7.68 -5.01 5.56
CA PRO A 48 -8.62 -6.10 5.34
C PRO A 48 -7.94 -7.46 5.28
N GLY A 49 -8.64 -8.49 5.76
CA GLY A 49 -8.17 -9.87 5.77
C GLY A 49 -7.52 -10.33 7.06
N PHE A 50 -7.41 -9.44 8.06
CA PHE A 50 -6.96 -9.78 9.42
C PHE A 50 -8.06 -9.54 10.46
N THR A 51 -8.05 -10.41 11.48
CA THR A 51 -8.87 -10.32 12.68
C THR A 51 -7.97 -10.32 13.92
N ALA A 52 -8.04 -9.25 14.73
CA ALA A 52 -7.35 -9.18 16.01
C ALA A 52 -7.94 -10.24 16.97
N GLY A 53 -7.08 -10.91 17.72
CA GLY A 53 -7.45 -12.03 18.60
C GLY A 53 -7.48 -13.40 17.90
N MET A 54 -7.37 -13.45 16.56
CA MET A 54 -7.32 -14.70 15.79
C MET A 54 -6.04 -14.77 14.93
N ASP A 55 -5.87 -13.83 14.00
CA ASP A 55 -4.73 -13.82 13.07
C ASP A 55 -3.51 -13.10 13.66
N CYS A 56 -3.76 -12.11 14.54
CA CYS A 56 -2.76 -11.21 15.07
C CYS A 56 -3.24 -10.57 16.38
N HIS A 57 -2.37 -9.84 17.06
CA HIS A 57 -2.66 -9.18 18.33
C HIS A 57 -3.40 -7.85 18.15
N ALA A 58 -3.15 -7.16 17.04
CA ALA A 58 -3.81 -5.92 16.70
C ALA A 58 -3.93 -5.77 15.18
N VAL A 59 -5.00 -5.12 14.74
CA VAL A 59 -5.18 -4.73 13.34
C VAL A 59 -5.21 -3.22 13.23
N ILE A 60 -4.53 -2.66 12.24
CA ILE A 60 -4.63 -1.23 11.92
C ILE A 60 -5.62 -1.03 10.78
N GLU A 61 -6.63 -0.20 10.99
CA GLU A 61 -7.61 0.12 9.94
C GLU A 61 -6.95 0.91 8.80
N THR A 62 -7.19 0.48 7.56
CA THR A 62 -6.59 1.07 6.35
C THR A 62 -7.61 1.64 5.36
N MET A 63 -8.90 1.45 5.61
CA MET A 63 -9.97 2.08 4.84
C MET A 63 -10.01 3.58 5.15
N ARG A 64 -10.12 4.38 4.08
CA ARG A 64 -10.32 5.83 4.22
C ARG A 64 -11.68 6.08 4.88
N GLY A 65 -11.68 6.93 5.90
CA GLY A 65 -12.86 7.26 6.70
C GLY A 65 -12.46 7.70 8.09
N HIS A 66 -13.46 7.85 8.97
CA HIS A 66 -13.24 8.31 10.35
C HIS A 66 -12.39 7.38 11.22
N THR A 67 -12.24 6.12 10.81
CA THR A 67 -11.51 5.09 11.55
C THR A 67 -10.10 4.83 10.99
N LEU A 68 -9.68 5.54 9.94
CA LEU A 68 -8.37 5.31 9.31
C LEU A 68 -7.22 5.43 10.32
N GLY A 69 -6.35 4.41 10.37
CA GLY A 69 -5.20 4.36 11.27
C GLY A 69 -5.54 3.91 12.70
N ARG A 70 -6.82 3.66 13.02
CA ARG A 70 -7.21 3.19 14.36
C ARG A 70 -6.66 1.80 14.65
N VAL A 71 -6.20 1.60 15.88
CA VAL A 71 -5.83 0.27 16.39
C VAL A 71 -7.08 -0.49 16.83
N ILE A 72 -7.28 -1.66 16.24
CA ILE A 72 -8.33 -2.63 16.57
C ILE A 72 -7.67 -3.75 17.36
N TRP A 73 -8.01 -3.85 18.65
CA TRP A 73 -7.45 -4.86 19.56
C TRP A 73 -8.28 -6.15 19.62
N ASP A 74 -9.52 -6.10 19.14
CA ASP A 74 -10.43 -7.24 19.06
C ASP A 74 -11.33 -7.07 17.84
N GLY A 75 -11.43 -8.11 17.00
CA GLY A 75 -12.23 -8.11 15.78
C GLY A 75 -11.48 -7.71 14.49
N PRO A 76 -12.19 -7.69 13.35
CA PRO A 76 -11.59 -7.51 12.03
C PRO A 76 -11.47 -6.04 11.61
N ALA A 77 -10.54 -5.75 10.69
CA ALA A 77 -10.62 -4.54 9.87
C ALA A 77 -11.85 -4.58 8.96
N LEU A 78 -12.25 -3.41 8.47
CA LEU A 78 -13.28 -3.32 7.46
C LEU A 78 -12.87 -4.05 6.16
N PRO A 79 -13.82 -4.67 5.44
CA PRO A 79 -13.53 -5.47 4.26
C PRO A 79 -13.04 -4.63 3.07
N ASP A 80 -12.29 -5.25 2.16
CA ASP A 80 -11.88 -4.60 0.91
C ASP A 80 -13.09 -4.30 0.03
N THR A 81 -13.25 -3.05 -0.37
CA THR A 81 -14.35 -2.62 -1.24
C THR A 81 -14.09 -2.92 -2.72
N GLY A 82 -12.85 -3.27 -3.09
CA GLY A 82 -12.42 -3.44 -4.47
C GLY A 82 -12.32 -2.13 -5.27
N THR A 83 -12.78 -1.01 -4.71
CA THR A 83 -12.86 0.29 -5.37
C THR A 83 -11.82 1.26 -4.79
N PRO A 84 -10.96 1.87 -5.62
CA PRO A 84 -10.06 2.93 -5.16
C PRO A 84 -10.86 4.11 -4.59
N GLY A 85 -10.43 4.64 -3.45
CA GLY A 85 -11.01 5.86 -2.89
C GLY A 85 -10.90 7.06 -3.86
N ILE A 86 -11.91 7.93 -3.81
CA ILE A 86 -11.99 9.14 -4.63
C ILE A 86 -10.94 10.17 -4.19
N VAL A 87 -10.24 10.75 -5.15
CA VAL A 87 -9.30 11.85 -4.97
C VAL A 87 -9.63 12.94 -5.98
N ALA A 88 -10.01 14.12 -5.50
CA ALA A 88 -10.42 15.24 -6.36
C ALA A 88 -11.46 14.86 -7.43
N GLY A 89 -12.48 14.06 -7.04
CA GLY A 89 -13.52 13.57 -7.94
C GLY A 89 -13.13 12.38 -8.82
N LYS A 90 -11.86 11.94 -8.78
CA LYS A 90 -11.33 10.83 -9.59
C LYS A 90 -11.19 9.56 -8.77
N GLY A 91 -11.79 8.46 -9.24
CA GLY A 91 -11.81 7.16 -8.59
C GLY A 91 -10.89 6.15 -9.28
N ALA A 92 -11.48 5.15 -9.95
CA ALA A 92 -10.74 4.09 -10.63
C ALA A 92 -9.88 4.58 -11.81
N GLU A 93 -10.34 5.63 -12.51
CA GLU A 93 -9.63 6.25 -13.64
C GLU A 93 -8.25 6.79 -13.30
N ARG A 94 -7.97 7.05 -12.01
CA ARG A 94 -6.64 7.49 -11.55
C ARG A 94 -5.59 6.37 -11.65
N VAL A 95 -6.02 5.12 -11.74
CA VAL A 95 -5.14 3.95 -11.78
C VAL A 95 -4.82 3.62 -13.23
N LEU A 96 -3.57 3.83 -13.63
CA LEU A 96 -3.09 3.44 -14.96
C LEU A 96 -2.96 1.91 -15.00
N ARG A 97 -3.54 1.31 -16.05
CA ARG A 97 -3.52 -0.14 -16.26
C ARG A 97 -2.80 -0.50 -17.56
N ALA A 98 -2.10 -1.63 -17.55
CA ALA A 98 -1.42 -2.14 -18.73
C ALA A 98 -2.43 -2.44 -19.85
N PRO A 99 -2.30 -1.82 -21.04
CA PRO A 99 -3.21 -2.08 -22.16
C PRO A 99 -3.04 -3.49 -22.74
N ALA A 100 -1.84 -4.07 -22.62
CA ALA A 100 -1.50 -5.41 -23.05
C ALA A 100 -0.55 -6.08 -22.06
N ALA A 101 -0.33 -7.39 -22.21
CA ALA A 101 0.73 -8.08 -21.49
C ALA A 101 2.10 -7.76 -22.12
N GLY A 102 3.13 -7.55 -21.29
CA GLY A 102 4.49 -7.35 -21.76
C GLY A 102 5.32 -6.45 -20.86
N ILE A 103 6.38 -5.87 -21.44
CA ILE A 103 7.35 -5.05 -20.72
C ILE A 103 6.90 -3.58 -20.68
N VAL A 104 6.92 -3.00 -19.49
CA VAL A 104 6.58 -1.59 -19.25
C VAL A 104 7.78 -0.68 -19.52
N ASN A 105 7.57 0.36 -20.32
CA ASN A 105 8.54 1.42 -20.58
C ASN A 105 7.88 2.79 -20.37
N TRP A 106 8.54 3.67 -19.64
CA TRP A 106 8.03 5.01 -19.32
C TRP A 106 8.76 6.07 -20.14
N GLN A 107 8.03 7.12 -20.54
CA GLN A 107 8.59 8.33 -21.16
C GLN A 107 8.58 9.52 -20.20
N LEU A 108 7.72 9.48 -19.19
CA LEU A 108 7.60 10.47 -18.12
C LEU A 108 8.03 9.88 -16.79
N GLU A 109 8.34 10.75 -15.84
CA GLU A 109 8.74 10.39 -14.48
C GLU A 109 7.67 10.76 -13.45
N ILE A 110 7.80 10.21 -12.23
CA ILE A 110 6.96 10.63 -11.11
C ILE A 110 7.21 12.12 -10.84
N GLY A 111 6.13 12.89 -10.78
CA GLY A 111 6.16 14.34 -10.58
C GLY A 111 5.95 15.14 -11.87
N ASP A 112 5.91 14.51 -13.04
CA ASP A 112 5.61 15.17 -14.30
C ASP A 112 4.12 15.52 -14.41
N TYR A 113 3.86 16.69 -14.98
CA TYR A 113 2.54 17.18 -15.30
C TYR A 113 2.09 16.67 -16.67
N VAL A 114 0.82 16.28 -16.77
CA VAL A 114 0.21 15.79 -18.01
C VAL A 114 -1.16 16.43 -18.23
N GLN A 115 -1.54 16.55 -19.50
CA GLN A 115 -2.90 16.80 -19.98
C GLN A 115 -3.59 15.48 -20.36
N GLU A 116 -4.91 15.51 -20.48
CA GLU A 116 -5.65 14.36 -21.01
C GLU A 116 -5.17 13.98 -22.42
N GLY A 117 -4.90 12.71 -22.64
CA GLY A 117 -4.40 12.18 -23.91
C GLY A 117 -2.89 12.16 -24.05
N ASP A 118 -2.13 12.81 -23.16
CA ASP A 118 -0.66 12.80 -23.20
C ASP A 118 -0.10 11.38 -23.08
N LEU A 119 0.96 11.10 -23.84
CA LEU A 119 1.65 9.81 -23.79
C LEU A 119 2.55 9.73 -22.55
N ILE A 120 2.26 8.77 -21.67
CA ILE A 120 3.02 8.54 -20.44
C ILE A 120 4.13 7.50 -20.66
N GLY A 121 3.83 6.49 -21.48
CA GLY A 121 4.71 5.34 -21.72
C GLY A 121 4.05 4.33 -22.63
N ALA A 122 4.57 3.11 -22.63
CA ALA A 122 4.02 2.00 -23.40
C ALA A 122 4.23 0.65 -22.71
N VAL A 123 3.36 -0.31 -23.02
CA VAL A 123 3.53 -1.72 -22.66
C VAL A 123 3.51 -2.56 -23.92
N ASN A 124 4.60 -3.26 -24.22
CA ASN A 124 4.75 -4.02 -25.47
C ASN A 124 4.47 -3.20 -26.75
N GLY A 125 4.83 -1.91 -26.75
CA GLY A 125 4.55 -0.98 -27.86
C GLY A 125 3.16 -0.35 -27.84
N GLU A 126 2.23 -0.84 -27.03
CA GLU A 126 0.89 -0.23 -26.87
C GLU A 126 0.94 0.99 -25.95
N PRO A 127 0.39 2.15 -26.35
CA PRO A 127 0.51 3.40 -25.62
C PRO A 127 -0.27 3.38 -24.30
N VAL A 128 0.35 3.94 -23.26
CA VAL A 128 -0.31 4.29 -21.99
C VAL A 128 -0.48 5.80 -21.97
N THR A 129 -1.72 6.28 -22.04
CA THR A 129 -2.04 7.71 -22.08
C THR A 129 -2.67 8.20 -20.77
N ALA A 130 -2.58 9.50 -20.53
CA ALA A 130 -3.19 10.16 -19.39
C ALA A 130 -4.72 10.24 -19.55
N PRO A 131 -5.52 9.67 -18.62
CA PRO A 131 -6.98 9.70 -18.71
C PRO A 131 -7.61 11.05 -18.31
N PHE A 132 -6.83 11.96 -17.73
CA PHE A 132 -7.22 13.32 -17.35
C PHE A 132 -5.97 14.16 -17.09
N ALA A 133 -6.11 15.49 -16.93
CA ALA A 133 -5.01 16.36 -16.56
C ALA A 133 -4.62 16.22 -15.07
N GLY A 134 -3.33 16.14 -14.77
CA GLY A 134 -2.85 15.96 -13.39
C GLY A 134 -1.34 15.80 -13.28
N VAL A 135 -0.89 15.16 -12.20
CA VAL A 135 0.52 14.82 -11.98
C VAL A 135 0.71 13.32 -11.87
N LEU A 136 1.72 12.78 -12.55
CA LEU A 136 2.08 11.37 -12.48
C LEU A 136 2.65 11.05 -11.10
N ARG A 137 1.93 10.23 -10.33
CA ARG A 137 2.23 10.01 -8.91
C ARG A 137 2.82 8.65 -8.62
N GLY A 138 2.48 7.64 -9.40
CA GLY A 138 2.98 6.28 -9.21
C GLY A 138 3.34 5.64 -10.54
N GLN A 139 4.42 4.87 -10.51
CA GLN A 139 4.87 4.03 -11.60
C GLN A 139 5.47 2.74 -11.01
N ILE A 140 5.23 1.62 -11.67
CA ILE A 140 6.03 0.42 -11.41
C ILE A 140 7.41 0.56 -12.05
N ALA A 141 8.37 -0.26 -11.62
CA ALA A 141 9.73 -0.20 -12.14
C ALA A 141 9.76 -0.38 -13.67
N PRO A 142 10.52 0.45 -14.42
CA PRO A 142 10.70 0.25 -15.85
C PRO A 142 11.32 -1.14 -16.11
N GLY A 143 10.96 -1.76 -17.23
CA GLY A 143 11.39 -3.11 -17.58
C GLY A 143 10.59 -4.24 -16.91
N SER A 144 9.62 -3.92 -16.05
CA SER A 144 8.77 -4.93 -15.41
C SER A 144 7.87 -5.64 -16.44
N ALA A 145 7.81 -6.97 -16.35
CA ALA A 145 6.85 -7.79 -17.09
C ALA A 145 5.51 -7.84 -16.35
N VAL A 146 4.41 -7.48 -17.04
CA VAL A 146 3.07 -7.42 -16.45
C VAL A 146 2.02 -8.09 -17.34
N PRO A 147 0.94 -8.64 -16.76
CA PRO A 147 -0.22 -9.07 -17.52
C PRO A 147 -1.07 -7.86 -17.97
N ALA A 148 -1.94 -8.07 -18.95
CA ALA A 148 -2.90 -7.06 -19.36
C ALA A 148 -3.85 -6.69 -18.20
N GLY A 149 -4.23 -5.40 -18.12
CA GLY A 149 -5.08 -4.86 -17.06
C GLY A 149 -4.40 -4.68 -15.70
N TYR A 150 -3.13 -5.08 -15.56
CA TYR A 150 -2.37 -4.93 -14.31
C TYR A 150 -2.18 -3.45 -13.95
N LYS A 151 -2.19 -3.12 -12.66
CA LYS A 151 -1.92 -1.75 -12.20
C LYS A 151 -0.44 -1.44 -12.43
N ILE A 152 -0.16 -0.43 -13.26
CA ILE A 152 1.21 -0.02 -13.61
C ILE A 152 1.54 1.39 -13.15
N GLY A 153 0.54 2.22 -12.85
CA GLY A 153 0.78 3.58 -12.37
C GLY A 153 -0.43 4.21 -11.68
N ASP A 154 -0.27 5.46 -11.28
CA ASP A 154 -1.27 6.27 -10.59
C ASP A 154 -1.11 7.74 -10.98
N LEU A 155 -2.21 8.39 -11.38
CA LEU A 155 -2.26 9.81 -11.75
C LEU A 155 -3.07 10.58 -10.70
N ASP A 156 -2.58 11.74 -10.25
CA ASP A 156 -3.23 12.54 -9.21
C ASP A 156 -3.80 13.84 -9.80
N ALA A 157 -5.13 13.94 -9.81
CA ALA A 157 -5.85 15.10 -10.34
C ALA A 157 -5.68 16.38 -9.50
N ARG A 158 -5.10 16.30 -8.30
CA ARG A 158 -4.79 17.50 -7.50
C ARG A 158 -3.61 18.29 -8.05
N GLY A 159 -2.76 17.66 -8.87
CA GLY A 159 -1.63 18.34 -9.53
C GLY A 159 -0.54 18.87 -8.60
N SER A 160 -0.38 18.34 -7.38
CA SER A 160 0.76 18.72 -6.52
C SER A 160 1.94 17.78 -6.77
N ARG A 161 3.01 18.30 -7.36
CA ARG A 161 4.27 17.57 -7.55
C ARG A 161 4.93 17.24 -6.23
N GLU A 162 4.88 18.15 -5.26
CA GLU A 162 5.45 17.97 -3.92
C GLU A 162 4.79 16.79 -3.19
N ALA A 163 3.49 16.58 -3.41
CA ALA A 163 2.76 15.45 -2.85
C ALA A 163 3.25 14.08 -3.36
N CYS A 164 3.96 14.01 -4.49
CA CYS A 164 4.59 12.78 -4.98
C CYS A 164 5.80 12.37 -4.15
N PHE A 165 6.45 13.32 -3.47
CA PHE A 165 7.70 13.10 -2.73
C PHE A 165 7.54 13.24 -1.21
N THR A 166 6.30 13.23 -0.73
CA THR A 166 5.97 13.28 0.69
C THR A 166 5.14 12.06 1.10
N ILE A 167 5.23 11.67 2.37
CA ILE A 167 4.41 10.58 2.91
C ILE A 167 2.96 11.04 2.91
N SER A 168 2.08 10.25 2.28
CA SER A 168 0.65 10.59 2.21
C SER A 168 0.00 10.65 3.60
N ASP A 169 -1.05 11.46 3.71
CA ASP A 169 -1.99 11.49 4.84
C ASP A 169 -2.35 10.08 5.34
N LYS A 170 -2.73 9.20 4.42
CA LYS A 170 -3.12 7.82 4.71
C LYS A 170 -1.97 7.00 5.29
N ALA A 171 -0.78 7.12 4.70
CA ALA A 171 0.38 6.40 5.18
C ALA A 171 0.83 6.89 6.57
N LEU A 172 0.74 8.20 6.83
CA LEU A 172 0.99 8.77 8.15
C LEU A 172 -0.01 8.26 9.20
N SER A 173 -1.30 8.24 8.90
CA SER A 173 -2.32 7.71 9.82
C SER A 173 -2.10 6.23 10.13
N ILE A 174 -1.81 5.41 9.12
CA ILE A 174 -1.53 3.97 9.30
C ILE A 174 -0.24 3.77 10.12
N GLY A 175 0.83 4.49 9.77
CA GLY A 175 2.10 4.42 10.51
C GLY A 175 1.96 4.88 11.96
N GLY A 176 1.15 5.91 12.21
CA GLY A 176 0.78 6.36 13.56
C GLY A 176 0.06 5.29 14.36
N GLY A 177 -0.92 4.60 13.76
CA GLY A 177 -1.61 3.46 14.39
C GLY A 177 -0.68 2.31 14.73
N VAL A 178 0.25 1.97 13.82
CA VAL A 178 1.29 0.96 14.10
C VAL A 178 2.14 1.38 15.31
N LEU A 179 2.61 2.62 15.34
CA LEU A 179 3.40 3.13 16.45
C LEU A 179 2.62 3.13 17.76
N GLU A 180 1.35 3.52 17.75
CA GLU A 180 0.45 3.47 18.91
C GLU A 180 0.32 2.04 19.45
N ALA A 181 0.10 1.06 18.58
CA ALA A 181 -0.01 -0.34 18.97
C ALA A 181 1.28 -0.86 19.63
N ILE A 182 2.43 -0.54 19.04
CA ILE A 182 3.75 -0.92 19.56
C ILE A 182 3.98 -0.30 20.95
N LEU A 183 3.80 1.02 21.09
CA LEU A 183 4.05 1.71 22.35
C LEU A 183 3.09 1.25 23.45
N THR A 184 1.82 0.99 23.10
CA THR A 184 0.83 0.44 24.03
C THR A 184 1.24 -0.95 24.53
N TYR A 185 1.72 -1.81 23.63
CA TYR A 185 2.20 -3.15 23.99
C TYR A 185 3.44 -3.10 24.88
N LEU A 186 4.44 -2.28 24.51
CA LEU A 186 5.67 -2.16 25.28
C LEU A 186 5.40 -1.62 26.69
N ASN A 187 4.50 -0.64 26.84
CA ASN A 187 4.17 -0.06 28.14
C ASN A 187 3.44 -1.04 29.08
N LYS A 188 2.64 -1.97 28.54
CA LYS A 188 1.96 -3.00 29.35
C LYS A 188 2.90 -4.10 29.86
N ASN A 189 4.05 -4.26 29.21
CA ASN A 189 5.06 -5.29 29.52
C ASN A 189 6.33 -4.70 30.14
N SER A 190 6.31 -3.42 30.51
CA SER A 190 7.40 -2.72 31.24
C SER A 190 7.20 -2.78 32.75
#